data_AF-A0A212EM45-F1
#
_entry.id   AF-A0A212EM45-F1
#
_cell.length_a   1.000
_cell.length_b   1.000
_cell.length_c   1.000
_cell.angle_alpha   90.00
_cell.angle_beta   90.00
_cell.angle_gamma   90.00
#
_symmetry.space_group_name_H-M   'P 1'
#
loop_
_entity.id
_entity.type
_entity.pdbx_description
1 polymer ?
#
loop_
_entity_poly.entity_id
_entity_poly.type
_entity_poly.pdbx_seq_one_letter_code
_entity_poly.pdbx_strand_id
1 'polypeptide(L)'
;MKSLSKWRWCEVETMCGRSLKEGVMFVGLSSLLISIVLLFSSVRFLWTNTQPMMAVNLIFSLMASCLSLYQIVISILLVWQTRQIKGNIFLCSLWYVSHLSLLTIYCLLFISKIVVYCQYQDYSAAALTIAIGIIYEVTFTYFAIVVNSYLHSLNQERYL
;
A
#
# COMPACT_ATOMS: atom_id res chain seq x y z
N MET A 1 -9.93 -33.88 -15.50
CA MET A 1 -10.98 -32.96 -15.03
C MET A 1 -10.30 -31.67 -14.54
N LYS A 2 -10.45 -30.57 -15.28
CA LYS A 2 -9.93 -29.24 -14.90
C LYS A 2 -10.95 -28.57 -13.97
N SER A 3 -10.71 -28.54 -12.66
CA SER A 3 -11.49 -27.69 -11.74
C SER A 3 -10.94 -26.26 -11.77
N LEU A 4 -11.19 -25.56 -12.88
CA LEU A 4 -10.89 -24.13 -13.04
C LEU A 4 -12.20 -23.34 -12.86
N SER A 5 -12.57 -22.93 -11.63
CA SER A 5 -13.65 -21.93 -11.51
C SER A 5 -13.85 -21.22 -10.17
N LYS A 6 -13.09 -21.46 -9.10
CA LYS A 6 -13.48 -20.91 -7.77
C LYS A 6 -12.81 -19.62 -7.28
N TRP A 7 -11.80 -19.06 -7.95
CA TRP A 7 -11.08 -17.87 -7.44
C TRP A 7 -10.82 -16.76 -8.48
N ARG A 8 -11.51 -16.77 -9.62
CA ARG A 8 -11.24 -15.88 -10.76
C ARG A 8 -11.80 -14.45 -10.64
N TRP A 9 -12.35 -14.07 -9.49
CA TRP A 9 -13.13 -12.83 -9.35
C TRP A 9 -12.27 -11.58 -9.11
N CYS A 10 -10.96 -11.75 -8.85
CA CYS A 10 -10.01 -10.65 -8.59
C CYS A 10 -8.72 -10.81 -9.41
N GLU A 11 -8.82 -11.33 -10.64
CA GLU A 11 -7.69 -11.42 -11.56
C GLU A 11 -7.92 -10.48 -12.74
N VAL A 12 -6.93 -9.62 -12.99
CA VAL A 12 -6.91 -8.69 -14.11
C VAL A 12 -5.93 -9.25 -15.13
N GLU A 13 -6.36 -9.41 -16.40
CA GLU A 13 -5.48 -9.96 -17.45
C GLU A 13 -4.57 -8.88 -18.06
N THR A 14 -5.02 -7.62 -18.09
CA THR A 14 -4.25 -6.46 -18.59
C THR A 14 -4.57 -5.20 -17.80
N MET A 15 -3.58 -4.34 -17.56
CA MET A 15 -3.79 -3.05 -16.90
C MET A 15 -3.89 -1.95 -17.96
N CYS A 16 -5.10 -1.45 -18.24
CA CYS A 16 -5.33 -0.43 -19.28
C CYS A 16 -4.74 -0.82 -20.65
N GLY A 17 -4.85 -2.09 -21.05
CA GLY A 17 -4.27 -2.61 -22.30
C GLY A 17 -2.76 -2.84 -22.29
N ARG A 18 -2.08 -2.60 -21.15
CA ARG A 18 -0.66 -2.88 -20.94
C ARG A 18 -0.42 -4.24 -20.27
N SER A 19 0.81 -4.75 -20.43
CA SER A 19 1.21 -6.04 -19.85
C SER A 19 1.18 -6.01 -18.32
N LEU A 20 0.92 -7.15 -17.68
CA LEU A 20 0.92 -7.27 -16.22
C LEU A 20 2.26 -6.85 -15.59
N LYS A 21 3.36 -7.08 -16.30
CA LYS A 21 4.70 -6.63 -15.90
C LYS A 21 4.80 -5.10 -15.79
N GLU A 22 4.25 -4.38 -16.77
CA GLU A 22 4.16 -2.91 -16.73
C GLU A 22 3.21 -2.43 -15.63
N GLY A 23 2.14 -3.18 -15.37
CA GLY A 23 1.23 -2.92 -14.25
C GLY A 23 1.92 -3.01 -12.89
N VAL A 24 2.73 -4.04 -12.65
CA VAL A 24 3.51 -4.19 -11.41
C VAL A 24 4.58 -3.09 -11.29
N MET A 25 5.20 -2.69 -12.40
CA MET A 25 6.14 -1.56 -12.40
C MET A 25 5.44 -0.25 -12.02
N PHE A 26 4.23 0.00 -12.55
CA PHE A 26 3.41 1.14 -12.16
C PHE A 26 3.06 1.11 -10.68
N VAL A 27 2.59 -0.03 -10.16
CA VAL A 27 2.29 -0.22 -8.74
C VAL A 27 3.49 0.12 -7.87
N GLY A 28 4.68 -0.40 -8.19
CA GLY A 28 5.91 -0.12 -7.44
C GLY A 28 6.32 1.36 -7.47
N LEU A 29 6.16 2.04 -8.61
CA LEU A 29 6.44 3.48 -8.71
C LEU A 29 5.42 4.32 -7.93
N SER A 30 4.13 3.98 -8.03
CA SER A 30 3.08 4.68 -7.31
C SER A 30 3.18 4.48 -5.79
N SER A 31 3.44 3.26 -5.32
CA SER A 31 3.65 2.99 -3.90
C SER A 31 4.86 3.74 -3.36
N LEU A 32 5.93 3.85 -4.15
CA LEU A 32 7.11 4.65 -3.80
C LEU A 32 6.79 6.15 -3.67
N LEU A 33 6.11 6.73 -4.66
CA LEU A 33 5.71 8.14 -4.60
C LEU A 33 4.81 8.44 -3.40
N ILE A 34 3.80 7.60 -3.16
CA ILE A 34 2.90 7.75 -2.00
C ILE A 34 3.71 7.71 -0.69
N SER A 35 4.65 6.77 -0.57
CA SER A 35 5.46 6.61 0.64
C SER A 35 6.37 7.82 0.89
N ILE A 36 6.96 8.39 -0.16
CA ILE A 36 7.77 9.61 -0.06
C ILE A 36 6.92 10.79 0.43
N VAL A 37 5.73 10.98 -0.15
CA VAL A 37 4.81 12.05 0.26
C VAL A 37 4.38 11.87 1.71
N LEU A 38 4.05 10.65 2.13
CA LEU A 38 3.71 10.35 3.52
C LEU A 38 4.88 10.63 4.47
N LEU A 39 6.10 10.26 4.10
CA LEU A 39 7.30 10.49 4.91
C LEU A 39 7.57 11.98 5.11
N PHE A 40 7.54 12.79 4.06
CA PHE A 40 7.70 14.24 4.18
C PHE A 40 6.61 14.87 5.04
N SER A 41 5.37 14.40 4.86
CA SER A 41 4.23 14.89 5.64
C SER A 41 4.37 14.56 7.13
N SER A 42 4.80 13.33 7.47
CA SER A 42 5.01 12.91 8.85
C SER A 42 6.18 13.64 9.53
N VAL A 43 7.29 13.86 8.81
CA VAL A 43 8.45 14.60 9.34
C VAL A 43 8.10 16.07 9.59
N ARG A 44 7.38 16.72 8.66
CA ARG A 44 6.92 18.09 8.84
C ARG A 44 5.97 18.22 10.04
N PHE A 45 5.11 17.22 10.24
CA PHE A 45 4.16 17.20 11.35
C PHE A 45 4.87 17.06 12.72
N LEU A 46 5.94 16.25 12.80
CA LEU A 46 6.78 16.11 13.99
C LEU A 46 7.47 17.42 14.39
N TRP A 47 7.83 18.27 13.42
CA TRP A 47 8.54 19.53 13.67
C TRP A 47 7.62 20.64 14.20
N THR A 48 6.30 20.56 13.99
CA THR A 48 5.39 21.72 14.07
C THR A 48 4.43 21.72 15.27
N ASN A 49 4.39 20.70 16.13
CA ASN A 49 3.37 20.60 17.19
C ASN A 49 3.92 20.72 18.62
N THR A 50 3.25 21.54 19.45
CA THR A 50 3.56 21.79 20.87
C THR A 50 2.38 21.55 21.83
N GLN A 51 1.29 20.92 21.37
CA GLN A 51 0.02 20.79 22.13
C GLN A 51 -0.40 19.31 22.38
N PRO A 52 -1.33 19.02 23.33
CA PRO A 52 -1.68 17.66 23.80
C PRO A 52 -2.18 16.65 22.74
N MET A 53 -2.60 17.11 21.55
CA MET A 53 -2.75 16.28 20.35
C MET A 53 -1.43 15.66 19.84
N MET A 54 -0.29 15.99 20.46
CA MET A 54 1.04 15.51 20.09
C MET A 54 1.16 14.00 20.22
N ALA A 55 0.73 13.37 21.30
CA ALA A 55 1.10 11.97 21.54
C ALA A 55 0.58 11.03 20.43
N VAL A 56 -0.71 11.13 20.07
CA VAL A 56 -1.30 10.28 19.03
C VAL A 56 -0.80 10.68 17.65
N ASN A 57 -0.64 11.97 17.37
CA ASN A 57 -0.10 12.37 16.07
C ASN A 57 1.40 12.11 15.91
N LEU A 58 2.15 12.06 17.01
CA LEU A 58 3.57 11.70 17.07
C LEU A 58 3.73 10.19 16.89
N ILE A 59 2.92 9.38 17.56
CA ILE A 59 2.85 7.92 17.30
C ILE A 59 2.45 7.66 15.85
N PHE A 60 1.44 8.36 15.34
CA PHE A 60 1.01 8.25 13.94
C PHE A 60 2.13 8.64 12.99
N SER A 61 2.80 9.77 13.22
CA SER A 61 3.90 10.24 12.38
C SER A 61 5.10 9.31 12.43
N LEU A 62 5.44 8.79 13.61
CA LEU A 62 6.53 7.84 13.79
C LEU A 62 6.23 6.52 13.07
N MET A 63 5.07 5.93 13.32
CA MET A 63 4.66 4.68 12.65
C MET A 63 4.56 4.87 11.15
N ALA A 64 3.92 5.95 10.68
CA ALA A 64 3.83 6.25 9.25
C ALA A 64 5.21 6.42 8.61
N SER A 65 6.17 7.06 9.30
CA SER A 65 7.54 7.22 8.79
C SER A 65 8.27 5.88 8.65
N CYS A 66 8.21 5.01 9.67
CA CYS A 66 8.82 3.68 9.65
C CYS A 66 8.22 2.80 8.56
N LEU A 67 6.88 2.77 8.47
CA LEU A 67 6.17 1.99 7.46
C LEU A 67 6.44 2.54 6.05
N SER A 68 6.55 3.85 5.88
CA SER A 68 6.89 4.47 4.60
C SER A 68 8.32 4.14 4.15
N LEU A 69 9.30 4.14 5.07
CA LEU A 69 10.67 3.71 4.75
C LEU A 69 10.71 2.25 4.29
N TYR A 70 10.00 1.37 5.01
CA TYR A 70 9.87 -0.03 4.62
C TYR A 70 9.20 -0.20 3.25
N GLN A 71 8.12 0.53 3.01
CA GLN A 71 7.39 0.57 1.75
C GLN A 71 8.28 1.05 0.59
N ILE A 72 9.12 2.06 0.81
CA ILE A 72 10.12 2.54 -0.17
C ILE A 72 11.10 1.42 -0.53
N VAL A 73 11.69 0.76 0.47
CA VAL A 73 12.67 -0.32 0.24
C VAL A 73 12.04 -1.45 -0.58
N ILE A 74 10.87 -1.93 -0.17
CA ILE A 74 10.20 -3.03 -0.87
C ILE A 74 9.70 -2.62 -2.26
N SER A 75 9.29 -1.37 -2.45
CA SER A 75 8.92 -0.86 -3.78
C SER A 75 10.12 -0.72 -4.71
N ILE A 76 11.29 -0.28 -4.22
CA ILE A 76 12.54 -0.26 -4.99
C ILE A 76 12.91 -1.67 -5.42
N LEU A 77 12.82 -2.65 -4.51
CA LEU A 77 13.11 -4.05 -4.82
C LEU A 77 12.16 -4.60 -5.90
N LEU A 78 10.88 -4.25 -5.85
CA LEU A 78 9.89 -4.63 -6.87
C LEU A 78 10.20 -4.02 -8.24
N VAL A 79 10.55 -2.73 -8.29
CA VAL A 79 10.93 -2.03 -9.54
C VAL A 79 12.25 -2.57 -10.09
N TRP A 80 13.23 -2.84 -9.23
CA TRP A 80 14.49 -3.44 -9.61
C TRP A 80 14.27 -4.82 -10.24
N GLN A 81 13.46 -5.66 -9.59
CA GLN A 81 13.14 -7.00 -10.06
C GLN A 81 12.44 -6.98 -11.41
N THR A 82 11.44 -6.12 -11.58
CA THR A 82 10.71 -5.99 -12.86
C THR A 82 11.61 -5.51 -13.99
N ARG A 83 12.68 -4.76 -13.69
CA ARG A 83 13.69 -4.33 -14.68
C ARG A 83 14.74 -5.40 -15.01
N GLN A 84 15.26 -6.14 -14.03
CA GLN A 84 16.50 -6.90 -14.21
C GLN A 84 16.37 -8.44 -14.29
N ILE A 85 15.25 -9.07 -13.90
CA ILE A 85 15.19 -10.55 -13.72
C ILE A 85 13.95 -11.18 -14.39
N LYS A 86 14.07 -12.43 -14.89
CA LYS A 86 12.92 -13.36 -15.07
C LYS A 86 12.11 -13.40 -13.77
N GLY A 87 10.79 -13.23 -13.83
CA GLY A 87 9.95 -12.91 -12.67
C GLY A 87 10.21 -13.76 -11.41
N ASN A 88 10.85 -13.16 -10.40
CA ASN A 88 11.04 -13.79 -9.09
C ASN A 88 9.75 -13.73 -8.25
N ILE A 89 9.04 -14.86 -8.19
CA ILE A 89 7.80 -15.00 -7.40
C ILE A 89 8.00 -14.60 -5.93
N PHE A 90 9.17 -14.87 -5.34
CA PHE A 90 9.43 -14.59 -3.92
C PHE A 90 9.28 -13.10 -3.58
N LEU A 91 9.88 -12.21 -4.37
CA LEU A 91 9.86 -10.77 -4.10
C LEU A 91 8.47 -10.15 -4.35
N CYS A 92 7.72 -10.64 -5.35
CA CYS A 92 6.34 -10.21 -5.58
C CYS A 92 5.41 -10.68 -4.45
N SER A 93 5.55 -11.92 -3.97
CA SER A 93 4.80 -12.42 -2.82
C SER A 93 5.18 -11.68 -1.54
N LEU A 94 6.46 -11.36 -1.35
CA LEU A 94 6.93 -10.56 -0.23
C LEU A 94 6.27 -9.18 -0.25
N TRP A 95 6.29 -8.47 -1.39
CA TRP A 95 5.63 -7.18 -1.54
C TRP A 95 4.13 -7.28 -1.22
N TYR A 96 3.45 -8.30 -1.74
CA TYR A 96 2.00 -8.49 -1.55
C TYR A 96 1.62 -8.72 -0.08
N VAL A 97 2.29 -9.65 0.59
CA VAL A 97 2.04 -9.96 2.01
C VAL A 97 2.37 -8.76 2.89
N SER A 98 3.47 -8.08 2.59
CA SER A 98 3.90 -6.86 3.29
C SER A 98 2.88 -5.73 3.12
N HIS A 99 2.30 -5.57 1.93
CA HIS A 99 1.27 -4.56 1.69
C HIS A 99 -0.04 -4.87 2.42
N LEU A 100 -0.42 -6.14 2.50
CA LEU A 100 -1.64 -6.56 3.19
C LEU A 100 -1.53 -6.33 4.72
N SER A 101 -0.36 -6.58 5.30
CA SER A 101 -0.11 -6.27 6.71
C SER A 101 -0.08 -4.76 6.97
N LEU A 102 0.54 -3.98 6.08
CA LEU A 102 0.54 -2.52 6.15
C LEU A 102 -0.85 -1.92 6.07
N LEU A 103 -1.71 -2.42 5.17
CA LEU A 103 -3.10 -1.98 5.05
C LEU A 103 -3.85 -2.12 6.38
N THR A 104 -3.65 -3.25 7.06
CA THR A 104 -4.25 -3.52 8.38
C THR A 104 -3.75 -2.53 9.44
N ILE A 105 -2.44 -2.28 9.47
CA ILE A 105 -1.85 -1.33 10.42
C ILE A 105 -2.34 0.10 10.15
N TYR A 106 -2.36 0.54 8.89
CA TYR A 106 -2.85 1.86 8.52
C TYR A 106 -4.34 2.03 8.85
N CYS A 107 -5.17 1.01 8.64
CA CYS A 107 -6.58 1.02 9.04
C CYS A 107 -6.74 1.31 10.54
N LEU A 108 -6.00 0.58 11.40
CA LEU A 108 -6.00 0.80 12.85
C LEU A 108 -5.53 2.22 13.23
N LEU A 109 -4.50 2.72 12.56
CA LEU A 109 -3.99 4.08 12.76
C LEU A 109 -5.00 5.16 12.36
N PHE A 110 -5.69 4.99 11.23
CA PHE A 110 -6.76 5.90 10.79
C PHE A 110 -7.93 5.91 11.77
N ILE A 111 -8.40 4.74 12.22
CA ILE A 111 -9.47 4.64 13.23
C ILE A 111 -9.07 5.37 14.51
N SER A 112 -7.86 5.09 15.02
CA SER A 112 -7.34 5.73 16.24
C SER A 112 -7.33 7.26 16.11
N LYS A 113 -6.93 7.77 14.94
CA LYS A 113 -6.87 9.21 14.66
C LYS A 113 -8.26 9.85 14.55
N ILE A 114 -9.23 9.15 13.96
CA ILE A 114 -10.63 9.60 13.90
C ILE A 114 -11.23 9.71 15.30
N VAL A 115 -11.01 8.70 16.16
CA VAL A 115 -11.50 8.72 17.55
C VAL A 115 -10.97 9.93 18.29
N VAL A 116 -9.69 10.25 18.15
CA VAL A 116 -9.08 11.43 18.76
C VAL A 116 -9.69 12.72 18.21
N TYR A 117 -9.83 12.87 16.89
CA TYR A 117 -10.44 14.09 16.33
C TYR A 117 -11.89 14.28 16.79
N CYS A 118 -12.67 13.20 16.89
CA CYS A 118 -14.02 13.24 17.45
C CYS A 118 -14.03 13.64 18.93
N GLN A 119 -13.06 13.17 19.73
CA GLN A 119 -12.94 13.56 21.14
C GLN A 119 -12.61 15.05 21.32
N TYR A 120 -11.79 15.61 20.42
CA TYR A 120 -11.45 17.04 20.41
C TYR A 120 -12.47 17.92 19.66
N GLN A 121 -13.62 17.36 19.25
CA GLN A 121 -14.69 18.04 18.51
C GLN A 121 -14.25 18.65 17.17
N ASP A 122 -13.12 18.21 16.62
CA ASP A 122 -12.66 18.61 15.29
C ASP A 122 -13.22 17.67 14.22
N TYR A 123 -14.51 17.80 13.97
CA TYR A 123 -15.23 16.97 13.00
C TYR A 123 -14.74 17.17 11.56
N SER A 124 -14.17 18.34 11.26
CA SER A 124 -13.62 18.65 9.94
C SER A 124 -12.39 17.79 9.64
N ALA A 125 -11.46 17.71 10.59
CA ALA A 125 -10.27 16.86 10.49
C ALA A 125 -10.63 15.37 10.51
N ALA A 126 -11.65 14.97 11.28
CA ALA A 126 -12.16 13.60 11.30
C ALA A 126 -12.73 13.18 9.93
N ALA A 127 -13.58 14.01 9.31
CA ALA A 127 -14.17 13.74 8.00
C ALA A 127 -13.10 13.63 6.90
N LEU A 128 -12.11 14.54 6.92
CA LEU A 128 -10.97 14.49 6.00
C LEU A 128 -10.15 13.20 6.19
N THR A 129 -9.91 12.79 7.44
CA THR A 129 -9.16 11.57 7.75
C THR A 129 -9.88 10.31 7.26
N ILE A 130 -11.21 10.25 7.38
CA ILE A 130 -12.03 9.17 6.83
C ILE A 130 -11.91 9.12 5.30
N ALA A 131 -12.06 10.26 4.63
CA ALA A 131 -11.97 10.33 3.17
C ALA A 131 -10.59 9.85 2.66
N ILE A 132 -9.51 10.29 3.32
CA ILE A 132 -8.15 9.84 2.99
C ILE A 132 -7.99 8.34 3.26
N GLY A 133 -8.52 7.82 4.37
CA GLY A 133 -8.47 6.40 4.69
C GLY A 133 -9.15 5.53 3.64
N ILE A 134 -10.35 5.92 3.17
CA ILE A 134 -11.07 5.21 2.11
C ILE A 134 -10.27 5.23 0.80
N ILE A 135 -9.77 6.40 0.39
CA ILE A 135 -8.97 6.52 -0.84
C ILE A 135 -7.72 5.64 -0.76
N TYR A 136 -7.05 5.64 0.39
CA TYR A 136 -5.90 4.78 0.65
C TYR A 136 -6.28 3.32 0.49
N GLU A 137 -7.31 2.85 1.18
CA GLU A 137 -7.73 1.45 1.14
C GLU A 137 -8.08 0.99 -0.28
N VAL A 138 -8.93 1.74 -0.99
CA VAL A 138 -9.33 1.42 -2.37
C VAL A 138 -8.12 1.33 -3.31
N THR A 139 -7.21 2.31 -3.23
CA THR A 139 -6.03 2.36 -4.10
C THR A 139 -5.12 1.16 -3.85
N PHE A 140 -4.88 0.83 -2.58
CA PHE A 140 -3.96 -0.24 -2.21
C PHE A 140 -4.57 -1.64 -2.42
N THR A 141 -5.87 -1.81 -2.25
CA THR A 141 -6.57 -3.03 -2.67
C THR A 141 -6.45 -3.26 -4.16
N TYR A 142 -6.58 -2.20 -4.98
CA TYR A 142 -6.37 -2.31 -6.43
C TYR A 142 -4.93 -2.72 -6.77
N PHE A 143 -3.93 -2.15 -6.11
CA PHE A 143 -2.54 -2.55 -6.29
C PHE A 143 -2.29 -4.02 -5.92
N ALA A 144 -2.91 -4.50 -4.84
CA ALA A 144 -2.84 -5.89 -4.43
C ALA A 144 -3.40 -6.83 -5.51
N ILE A 145 -4.54 -6.47 -6.11
CA ILE A 145 -5.16 -7.22 -7.23
C ILE A 145 -4.20 -7.32 -8.42
N VAL A 146 -3.55 -6.22 -8.81
CA VAL A 146 -2.59 -6.20 -9.94
C VAL A 146 -1.40 -7.11 -9.68
N VAL A 147 -0.79 -7.03 -8.48
CA VAL A 147 0.37 -7.86 -8.13
C VAL A 147 -0.02 -9.33 -7.99
N ASN A 148 -1.21 -9.63 -7.44
CA ASN A 148 -1.73 -10.99 -7.34
C ASN A 148 -1.96 -11.60 -8.74
N SER A 149 -2.49 -10.82 -9.67
CA SER A 149 -2.70 -11.27 -11.05
C SER A 149 -1.38 -11.60 -11.76
N TYR A 150 -0.34 -10.79 -11.54
CA TYR A 150 1.00 -11.07 -12.06
C TYR A 150 1.67 -12.28 -11.39
N LEU A 151 1.47 -12.47 -10.08
CA LEU A 151 1.92 -13.67 -9.37
C LEU A 151 1.26 -14.93 -9.96
N HIS A 152 -0.03 -14.87 -10.26
CA HIS A 152 -0.75 -15.98 -10.88
C HIS A 152 -0.23 -16.29 -12.29
N SER A 153 0.01 -15.26 -13.12
CA SER A 153 0.57 -15.46 -14.47
C SER A 153 1.97 -16.09 -14.43
N LEU A 154 2.84 -15.63 -13.51
CA LEU A 154 4.17 -16.21 -13.32
C LEU A 154 4.12 -17.67 -12.83
N ASN A 155 3.12 -18.02 -12.03
CA ASN A 155 2.95 -19.38 -11.55
C ASN A 155 2.46 -20.31 -12.68
N GLN A 156 1.57 -19.83 -13.56
CA GLN A 156 1.13 -20.58 -14.74
C GLN A 156 2.28 -20.86 -15.72
N GLU A 157 3.17 -19.89 -15.97
CA GLU A 157 4.37 -20.07 -16.80
C GLU A 157 5.37 -21.09 -16.23
N ARG A 158 5.36 -21.34 -14.91
CA ARG A 158 6.27 -22.30 -14.26
C ARG A 158 5.82 -23.76 -14.42
N TYR A 159 4.55 -24.01 -14.71
CA TYR A 159 3.97 -25.35 -14.88
C TYR A 159 3.67 -25.71 -16.34
N LEU A 160 4.07 -24.87 -17.29
CA LEU A 160 4.07 -25.12 -18.74
C LEU A 160 5.48 -25.50 -19.21
#